data_AF-A0A4D6YL22-F1
#
_entry.id   AF-A0A4D6YL22-F1
#
_cell.length_a   1.000
_cell.length_b   1.000
_cell.length_c   1.000
_cell.angle_alpha   90.00
_cell.angle_beta   90.00
_cell.angle_gamma   90.00
#
_symmetry.space_group_name_H-M   'P 1'
#
loop_
_entity.id
_entity.type
_entity.pdbx_description
1 polymer ?
#
loop_
_entity_poly.entity_id
_entity_poly.type
_entity_poly.pdbx_seq_one_letter_code
_entity_poly.pdbx_strand_id
1 'polypeptide(L)'
;MHLNLNSYIFNNPQQLSFFLYFVISIVLCSIILLISYVLGEKNTVHNKNIPFESGIIGVGTTDLRFSIKFYLIAILFVLFDVEALYLYAWSICAQELGLDGLIKVFFFILTLLVSLMYIVKKKVFI
;
A
#
# COMPACT_ATOMS: atom_id res chain seq x y z
N MET A 1 4.40 -20.45 30.76
CA MET A 1 5.48 -19.80 30.00
C MET A 1 5.01 -18.41 29.59
N HIS A 2 4.86 -17.50 30.55
CA HIS A 2 4.44 -16.12 30.34
C HIS A 2 5.70 -15.31 29.97
N LEU A 3 6.04 -15.28 28.68
CA LEU A 3 7.12 -14.43 28.20
C LEU A 3 6.68 -12.97 28.38
N ASN A 4 7.40 -12.23 29.22
CA ASN A 4 7.27 -10.79 29.38
C ASN A 4 7.56 -10.10 28.05
N LEU A 5 6.51 -9.88 27.24
CA LEU A 5 6.56 -9.06 26.02
C LEU A 5 7.06 -7.64 26.32
N ASN A 6 6.80 -7.15 27.54
CA ASN A 6 7.22 -5.82 27.97
C ASN A 6 8.75 -5.69 28.11
N SER A 7 9.47 -6.73 28.49
CA SER A 7 10.93 -6.65 28.64
C SER A 7 11.67 -6.68 27.30
N TYR A 8 11.11 -7.29 26.24
CA TYR A 8 11.74 -7.30 24.91
C TYR A 8 11.58 -5.97 24.15
N ILE A 9 10.43 -5.31 24.30
CA ILE A 9 10.15 -4.01 23.65
C ILE A 9 11.03 -2.91 24.26
N PHE A 10 11.30 -2.96 25.57
CA PHE A 10 12.11 -1.95 26.27
C PHE A 10 13.62 -2.24 26.28
N ASN A 11 14.07 -3.49 26.13
CA ASN A 11 15.51 -3.81 26.17
C ASN A 11 16.25 -3.61 24.84
N ASN A 12 15.56 -3.53 23.70
CA ASN A 12 16.20 -3.30 22.40
C ASN A 12 16.09 -1.82 22.00
N PRO A 13 17.17 -1.01 22.14
CA PRO A 13 17.11 0.43 21.91
C PRO A 13 16.67 0.81 20.48
N GLN A 14 16.92 -0.07 19.50
CA GLN A 14 16.55 0.13 18.10
C GLN A 14 15.03 0.03 17.89
N GLN A 15 14.36 -0.97 18.46
CA GLN A 15 12.90 -1.16 18.33
C GLN A 15 12.14 -0.02 19.02
N LEU A 16 12.61 0.39 20.19
CA LEU A 16 12.07 1.54 20.91
C LEU A 16 12.19 2.83 20.07
N SER A 17 13.33 3.03 19.38
CA SER A 17 13.55 4.19 18.53
C SER A 17 12.59 4.24 17.34
N PHE A 18 12.35 3.10 16.67
CA PHE A 18 11.37 3.03 15.58
C PHE A 18 9.94 3.30 16.05
N PHE A 19 9.55 2.71 17.19
CA PHE A 19 8.23 2.92 17.76
C PHE A 19 8.00 4.38 18.14
N LEU A 20 8.98 4.99 18.83
CA LEU A 20 8.94 6.41 19.20
C LEU A 20 8.86 7.31 17.98
N TYR A 21 9.65 7.04 16.93
CA TYR A 21 9.59 7.80 15.68
C TYR A 21 8.19 7.76 15.06
N PHE A 22 7.62 6.56 14.93
CA PHE A 22 6.27 6.38 14.37
C PHE A 22 5.20 7.13 15.16
N VAL A 23 5.25 7.04 16.50
CA VAL A 23 4.33 7.76 17.39
C VAL A 23 4.48 9.28 17.23
N ILE A 24 5.71 9.79 17.21
CA ILE A 24 5.97 11.22 17.04
C ILE A 24 5.47 11.72 15.68
N SER A 25 5.64 10.96 14.60
CA SER A 25 5.13 11.33 13.28
C SER A 25 3.61 11.46 13.27
N ILE A 26 2.89 10.51 13.87
CA ILE A 26 1.43 10.55 13.97
C ILE A 26 0.96 11.72 14.84
N VAL A 27 1.62 11.94 15.98
CA VAL A 27 1.31 13.04 16.89
C VAL A 27 1.52 14.38 16.19
N LEU A 28 2.63 14.54 15.48
CA LEU A 28 2.93 15.77 14.73
C LEU A 28 1.88 16.02 13.64
N CYS A 29 1.55 15.03 12.81
CA CYS A 29 0.49 15.16 11.81
C CYS A 29 -0.86 15.54 12.44
N SER A 30 -1.20 14.92 13.57
CA SER A 30 -2.44 15.20 14.29
C SER A 30 -2.47 16.61 14.85
N ILE A 31 -1.37 17.09 15.44
CA ILE A 31 -1.24 18.46 15.97
C ILE A 31 -1.41 19.49 14.86
N ILE A 32 -0.78 19.26 13.69
CA ILE A 32 -0.91 20.17 12.55
C ILE A 32 -2.36 20.24 12.09
N LEU A 33 -3.04 19.10 11.91
CA LEU A 33 -4.45 19.06 11.54
C LEU A 33 -5.35 19.73 12.59
N LEU A 34 -5.07 19.54 13.88
CA LEU A 34 -5.83 20.11 14.98
C LEU A 34 -5.67 21.64 15.03
N ILE A 35 -4.44 22.13 14.85
CA ILE A 35 -4.14 23.56 14.73
C ILE A 35 -4.84 24.14 13.50
N SER A 36 -4.75 23.50 12.33
CA SER A 36 -5.46 23.94 11.13
C SER A 36 -6.97 23.97 11.32
N TYR A 37 -7.53 23.04 12.09
CA TYR A 37 -8.95 23.01 12.42
C TYR A 37 -9.36 24.11 13.40
N VAL A 38 -8.54 24.41 14.41
CA VAL A 38 -8.83 25.41 15.45
C VAL A 38 -8.62 26.84 14.93
N LEU A 39 -7.55 27.08 14.17
CA LEU A 39 -7.27 28.39 13.56
C LEU A 39 -8.08 28.62 12.28
N GLY A 40 -8.62 27.57 11.66
CA GLY A 40 -9.45 27.67 10.47
C GLY A 40 -10.78 28.34 10.77
N GLU A 41 -11.08 29.43 10.06
CA GLU A 41 -12.36 30.13 10.19
C GLU A 41 -13.53 29.21 9.80
N LYS A 42 -14.38 28.87 10.77
CA LYS A 42 -15.60 28.08 10.58
C LYS A 42 -16.69 28.92 9.91
N ASN A 43 -16.50 29.21 8.63
CA ASN A 43 -17.54 29.83 7.82
C ASN A 43 -18.61 28.79 7.44
N THR A 44 -19.79 28.88 8.09
CA THR A 44 -20.97 28.03 7.89
C THR A 44 -21.80 28.51 6.69
N VAL A 45 -21.19 28.53 5.50
CA VAL A 45 -21.94 28.86 4.28
C VAL A 45 -22.58 27.59 3.73
N HIS A 46 -23.91 27.59 3.58
CA HIS A 46 -24.73 26.44 3.16
C HIS A 46 -24.26 25.81 1.83
N ASN A 47 -23.69 26.62 0.92
CA ASN A 47 -23.14 26.18 -0.37
C ASN A 47 -21.73 25.56 -0.32
N LYS A 48 -21.12 25.41 0.86
CA LYS A 48 -19.77 24.81 0.98
C LYS A 48 -19.80 23.27 1.01
N ASN A 49 -20.95 22.67 1.33
CA ASN A 49 -21.09 21.21 1.48
C ASN A 49 -21.72 20.52 0.25
N ILE A 50 -21.91 21.25 -0.85
CA ILE A 50 -22.34 20.65 -2.12
C ILE A 50 -21.10 20.24 -2.93
N PRO A 51 -21.11 19.08 -3.60
CA PRO A 51 -20.05 18.68 -4.52
C PRO A 51 -19.80 19.80 -5.54
N PHE A 52 -18.52 20.09 -5.82
CA PHE A 52 -18.16 21.10 -6.80
C PHE A 52 -18.49 20.60 -8.22
N GLU A 53 -19.54 21.16 -8.82
CA GLU A 53 -19.99 20.82 -10.18
C GLU A 53 -20.01 22.08 -11.05
N SER A 54 -18.91 22.85 -11.09
CA SER A 54 -18.75 24.06 -11.92
C SER A 54 -19.91 25.08 -11.87
N GLY A 55 -20.58 25.23 -10.71
CA GLY A 55 -21.68 26.17 -10.50
C GLY A 55 -23.08 25.64 -10.81
N ILE A 56 -23.24 24.37 -11.18
CA ILE A 56 -24.54 23.70 -11.28
C ILE A 56 -24.84 22.85 -10.05
N ILE A 57 -26.12 22.61 -9.78
CA ILE A 57 -26.56 21.70 -8.71
C ILE A 57 -26.37 20.28 -9.24
N GLY A 58 -25.53 19.49 -8.57
CA GLY A 58 -25.28 18.10 -8.96
C GLY A 58 -26.58 17.30 -8.99
N VAL A 59 -27.04 16.95 -10.19
CA VAL A 59 -28.22 16.12 -10.42
C VAL A 59 -27.78 14.83 -11.12
N GLY A 60 -27.88 13.70 -10.42
CA GLY A 60 -27.53 12.40 -10.98
C GLY A 60 -27.35 11.34 -9.89
N THR A 61 -27.71 10.08 -10.20
CA THR A 61 -27.30 8.94 -9.37
C THR A 61 -25.81 8.70 -9.59
N THR A 62 -25.05 8.52 -8.51
CA THR A 62 -23.60 8.26 -8.53
C THR A 62 -23.29 6.82 -8.93
N ASP A 63 -23.88 6.34 -10.03
CA ASP A 63 -23.58 5.03 -10.61
C ASP A 63 -22.36 5.14 -11.52
N LEU A 64 -21.22 5.45 -10.91
CA LEU A 64 -19.93 5.44 -11.58
C LEU A 64 -19.59 3.98 -11.93
N ARG A 65 -19.78 3.63 -13.20
CA ARG A 65 -19.31 2.35 -13.75
C ARG A 65 -17.78 2.40 -13.79
N PHE A 66 -17.15 1.98 -12.70
CA PHE A 66 -15.70 1.83 -12.64
C PHE A 66 -15.25 0.81 -13.70
N SER A 67 -14.25 1.20 -14.49
CA SER A 67 -13.71 0.35 -15.54
C SER A 67 -13.01 -0.87 -14.92
N ILE A 68 -13.22 -2.06 -15.50
CA ILE A 68 -12.58 -3.32 -15.09
C ILE A 68 -11.04 -3.24 -15.07
N LYS A 69 -10.47 -2.26 -15.78
CA LYS A 69 -9.03 -2.01 -15.88
C LYS A 69 -8.35 -1.84 -14.53
N PHE A 70 -9.02 -1.19 -13.56
CA PHE A 70 -8.48 -0.98 -12.21
C PHE A 70 -8.42 -2.28 -11.38
N TYR A 71 -9.30 -3.23 -11.67
CA TYR A 71 -9.29 -4.53 -10.99
C TYR A 71 -8.12 -5.40 -11.46
N LEU A 72 -7.84 -5.39 -12.76
CA LEU A 72 -6.76 -6.18 -13.35
C LEU A 72 -5.38 -5.72 -12.87
N ILE A 73 -5.15 -4.40 -12.75
CA ILE A 73 -3.90 -3.88 -12.20
C ILE A 73 -3.75 -4.25 -10.71
N ALA A 74 -4.84 -4.26 -9.94
CA ALA A 74 -4.80 -4.64 -8.53
C ALA A 74 -4.43 -6.11 -8.33
N ILE A 75 -5.05 -7.04 -9.08
CA ILE A 75 -4.68 -8.47 -9.01
C ILE A 75 -3.23 -8.68 -9.44
N LEU A 76 -2.81 -8.04 -10.53
CA LEU A 76 -1.43 -8.16 -11.02
C LEU A 76 -0.43 -7.64 -9.99
N PHE A 77 -0.74 -6.53 -9.31
CA PHE A 77 0.09 -5.98 -8.25
C PHE A 77 0.22 -6.94 -7.07
N VAL A 78 -0.91 -7.51 -6.59
CA VAL A 78 -0.89 -8.50 -5.50
C VAL A 78 -0.08 -9.74 -5.89
N LEU A 79 -0.21 -10.22 -7.13
CA LEU A 79 0.55 -11.37 -7.60
C LEU A 79 2.05 -11.05 -7.66
N PHE A 80 2.44 -9.88 -8.18
CA PHE A 80 3.83 -9.45 -8.22
C PHE A 80 4.43 -9.24 -6.82
N ASP A 81 3.66 -8.73 -5.87
CA ASP A 81 4.08 -8.53 -4.48
C ASP A 81 4.37 -9.87 -3.76
N VAL A 82 3.48 -10.85 -3.93
CA VAL A 82 3.69 -12.21 -3.39
C VAL A 82 4.93 -12.88 -3.97
N GLU A 83 5.20 -12.66 -5.26
CA GLU A 83 6.38 -13.21 -5.92
C GLU A 83 7.66 -12.57 -5.39
N ALA A 84 7.66 -11.25 -5.18
CA ALA A 84 8.78 -10.54 -4.56
C ALA A 84 9.06 -11.04 -3.13
N LEU A 85 8.02 -11.35 -2.36
CA LEU A 85 8.14 -11.97 -1.04
C LEU A 85 8.83 -13.34 -1.12
N TYR A 86 8.46 -14.17 -2.10
CA TYR A 86 9.10 -15.48 -2.31
C TYR A 86 10.58 -15.34 -2.71
N LEU A 87 10.90 -14.39 -3.60
CA LEU A 87 12.28 -14.07 -3.97
C LEU A 87 13.10 -13.59 -2.78
N TYR A 88 12.50 -12.79 -1.90
CA TYR A 88 13.16 -12.33 -0.68
C TYR A 88 13.46 -13.50 0.28
N ALA A 89 12.47 -14.38 0.52
CA ALA A 89 12.66 -15.56 1.34
C ALA A 89 13.76 -16.48 0.78
N TRP A 90 13.77 -16.70 -0.53
CA TRP A 90 14.86 -17.42 -1.19
C TRP A 90 16.21 -16.72 -1.05
N SER A 91 16.26 -15.39 -1.19
CA SER A 91 17.49 -14.60 -1.12
C SER A 91 18.20 -14.74 0.23
N ILE A 92 17.46 -14.95 1.33
CA ILE A 92 18.05 -15.15 2.66
C ILE A 92 18.82 -16.47 2.73
N CYS A 93 18.29 -17.54 2.12
CA CYS A 93 18.88 -18.87 2.12
C CYS A 93 19.65 -19.20 0.82
N ALA A 94 19.91 -18.20 -0.04
CA ALA A 94 20.47 -18.43 -1.38
C ALA A 94 21.81 -19.18 -1.37
N GLN A 95 22.60 -19.04 -0.31
CA GLN A 95 23.88 -19.72 -0.15
C GLN A 95 23.74 -21.24 0.08
N GLU A 96 22.64 -21.69 0.69
CA GLU A 96 22.41 -23.10 1.03
C GLU A 96 21.77 -23.87 -0.13
N LEU A 97 20.95 -23.21 -0.95
CA LEU A 97 20.22 -23.85 -2.05
C LEU A 97 21.03 -23.97 -3.36
N GLY A 98 22.16 -23.28 -3.47
CA GLY A 98 23.06 -23.35 -4.63
C GLY A 98 22.36 -23.16 -5.98
N LEU A 99 22.79 -23.93 -6.99
CA LEU A 99 22.30 -23.82 -8.37
C LEU A 99 20.85 -24.30 -8.53
N ASP A 100 20.41 -25.28 -7.74
CA ASP A 100 19.04 -25.80 -7.79
C ASP A 100 18.01 -24.74 -7.37
N GLY A 101 18.36 -23.91 -6.37
CA GLY A 101 17.55 -22.76 -5.98
C GLY A 101 17.45 -21.72 -7.09
N LEU A 102 18.57 -21.43 -7.77
CA LEU A 102 18.63 -20.45 -8.85
C LEU A 102 17.74 -20.85 -10.02
N ILE A 103 17.75 -22.13 -10.43
CA ILE A 103 16.89 -22.62 -11.53
C ILE A 103 15.40 -22.46 -11.17
N LYS A 104 15.01 -22.80 -9.94
CA LYS A 104 13.61 -22.67 -9.48
C LYS A 104 13.16 -21.21 -9.50
N VAL A 105 13.99 -20.29 -9.00
CA VAL A 105 13.71 -18.85 -9.02
C VAL A 105 13.68 -18.27 -10.43
N PHE A 106 14.55 -18.76 -11.32
CA PHE A 106 14.54 -18.34 -12.72
C PHE A 106 13.21 -18.68 -13.41
N PHE A 107 12.72 -19.91 -13.24
CA PHE A 107 11.41 -20.32 -13.79
C PHE A 107 10.25 -19.53 -13.18
N PHE A 108 10.34 -19.20 -11.90
CA PHE A 108 9.36 -18.39 -11.19
C PHE A 108 9.24 -16.99 -11.80
N ILE A 109 10.36 -16.27 -11.93
CA ILE A 109 10.42 -14.95 -12.58
C ILE A 109 9.93 -15.01 -14.03
N LEU A 110 10.32 -16.05 -14.77
CA LEU A 110 9.94 -16.21 -16.18
C LEU A 110 8.42 -16.36 -16.33
N THR A 111 7.77 -17.11 -15.44
CA THR A 111 6.30 -17.29 -15.44
C THR A 111 5.57 -15.95 -15.23
N LEU A 112 6.09 -15.10 -14.35
CA LEU A 112 5.56 -13.75 -14.11
C LEU A 112 5.74 -12.85 -15.34
N LEU A 113 6.91 -12.90 -15.97
CA LEU A 113 7.24 -12.14 -17.18
C LEU A 113 6.31 -12.54 -18.34
N VAL A 114 6.07 -13.84 -18.53
CA VAL A 114 5.10 -14.35 -19.51
C VAL A 114 3.69 -13.87 -19.22
N SER A 115 3.26 -13.90 -17.95
CA SER A 115 1.94 -13.41 -17.53
C SER A 115 1.78 -11.91 -17.81
N LEU A 116 2.79 -11.11 -17.49
CA LEU A 116 2.81 -9.67 -17.78
C LEU A 116 2.73 -9.40 -19.29
N MET A 117 3.59 -10.06 -20.08
CA MET A 117 3.57 -9.94 -21.54
C MET A 117 2.22 -10.33 -22.13
N TYR A 118 1.58 -11.38 -21.62
CA TYR A 118 0.25 -11.81 -22.09
C TYR A 118 -0.80 -10.71 -21.89
N ILE A 119 -0.87 -10.14 -20.68
CA ILE A 119 -1.86 -9.11 -20.35
C ILE A 119 -1.63 -7.84 -21.18
N VAL A 120 -0.37 -7.43 -21.37
CA VAL A 120 0.00 -6.28 -22.21
C VAL A 120 -0.36 -6.52 -23.68
N LYS A 121 -0.05 -7.69 -24.23
CA LYS A 121 -0.37 -8.02 -25.63
C LYS A 121 -1.88 -8.11 -25.89
N LYS A 122 -2.66 -8.57 -24.91
CA LYS A 122 -4.12 -8.69 -25.04
C LYS A 122 -4.85 -7.35 -24.91
N LYS A 123 -4.13 -6.22 -24.80
CA LYS A 123 -4.66 -4.85 -24.73
C LYS A 123 -5.82 -4.69 -23.74
N VAL A 124 -5.86 -5.47 -22.67
CA VAL A 124 -6.97 -5.39 -21.70
C VAL A 124 -7.00 -4.02 -20.98
N PHE A 125 -5.90 -3.27 -21.08
CA PHE A 125 -5.76 -1.92 -20.54
C PHE A 125 -6.28 -0.79 -21.45
N ILE A 126 -6.67 -1.06 -22.70
CA ILE A 126 -7.21 -0.07 -23.66
C ILE A 126 -8.69 -0.30 -23.96
#